data_AF-A0A7Z8QTM7-F1
#
_entry.id   AF-A0A7Z8QTM7-F1
#
_cell.length_a   1.000
_cell.length_b   1.000
_cell.length_c   1.000
_cell.angle_alpha   90.00
_cell.angle_beta   90.00
_cell.angle_gamma   90.00
#
_symmetry.space_group_name_H-M   'P 1'
#
loop_
_entity.id
_entity.type
_entity.pdbx_description
1 polymer ?
#
loop_
_entity_poly.entity_id
_entity_poly.type
_entity_poly.pdbx_seq_one_letter_code
_entity_poly.pdbx_strand_id
1 'polypeptide(L)'
;MSNQLPLLEMGALPPEVVDQHDKYCVPGGEQYQQRMVAQTSIIAFSDPNDLLSYAIPQQFAQRRLDSRLCAEITNININVAHVIDLFGMGKFANPLTAHTGYDSDDRVVALIANGIDTEHTSDIVTERCEWTEYVD
;
A
#
# COMPACT_ATOMS: atom_id res chain seq x y z
N MET A 1 6.03 -5.01 -8.80
CA MET A 1 7.13 -4.46 -7.98
C MET A 1 6.69 -4.44 -6.52
N SER A 2 7.56 -4.86 -5.61
CA SER A 2 7.36 -4.85 -4.15
C SER A 2 7.28 -3.42 -3.57
N ASN A 3 6.52 -3.19 -2.50
CA ASN A 3 6.47 -1.89 -1.82
C ASN A 3 7.68 -1.66 -0.89
N GLN A 4 8.65 -0.90 -1.37
CA GLN A 4 9.86 -0.53 -0.62
C GLN A 4 9.81 0.88 -0.04
N LEU A 5 8.70 1.61 -0.20
CA LEU A 5 8.64 3.02 0.19
C LEU A 5 9.06 3.24 1.66
N PRO A 6 8.57 2.45 2.66
CA PRO A 6 9.00 2.63 4.03
C PRO A 6 10.51 2.47 4.23
N LEU A 7 11.12 1.48 3.58
CA LEU A 7 12.54 1.19 3.67
C LEU A 7 13.39 2.30 3.05
N LEU A 8 13.01 2.77 1.87
CA LEU A 8 13.74 3.80 1.13
C LEU A 8 13.72 5.16 1.85
N GLU A 9 12.59 5.52 2.44
CA GLU A 9 12.45 6.81 3.15
C GLU A 9 13.11 6.83 4.54
N MET A 10 13.46 5.67 5.12
CA MET A 10 14.12 5.66 6.45
C MET A 10 15.44 6.44 6.46
N GLY A 11 16.20 6.40 5.36
CA GLY A 11 17.46 7.12 5.20
C GLY A 11 17.30 8.55 4.67
N ALA A 12 16.11 8.93 4.22
CA ALA A 12 15.84 10.28 3.73
C ALA A 12 15.63 11.27 4.89
N LEU A 13 15.97 12.53 4.64
CA LEU A 13 15.55 13.62 5.53
C LEU A 13 14.02 13.77 5.45
N PRO A 14 13.34 14.00 6.58
CA PRO A 14 11.91 14.22 6.55
C PRO A 14 11.57 15.48 5.74
N PRO A 15 10.39 15.52 5.08
CA PRO A 15 9.90 16.72 4.42
C PRO A 15 9.76 17.90 5.38
N GLU A 16 9.70 19.12 4.83
CA GLU A 16 9.55 20.34 5.62
C GLU A 16 8.20 20.43 6.34
N VAL A 17 7.14 19.90 5.72
CA VAL A 17 5.77 19.96 6.23
C VAL A 17 5.28 18.54 6.50
N VAL A 18 5.42 18.09 7.73
CA VAL A 18 4.91 16.79 8.21
C VAL A 18 3.89 17.01 9.32
N ASP A 19 3.06 15.99 9.59
CA ASP A 19 2.08 15.97 10.68
C ASP A 19 1.08 17.14 10.67
N GLN A 20 0.72 17.62 9.48
CA GLN A 20 -0.18 18.76 9.29
C GLN A 20 -1.32 18.46 8.31
N HIS A 21 -1.69 17.18 8.17
CA HIS A 21 -2.74 16.73 7.24
C HIS A 21 -4.02 17.56 7.40
N ASP A 22 -4.55 17.71 8.63
CA ASP A 22 -5.80 18.43 8.87
C ASP A 22 -5.78 19.89 8.42
N LYS A 23 -4.61 20.55 8.46
CA LYS A 23 -4.48 21.94 8.02
C LYS A 23 -4.54 22.07 6.50
N TYR A 24 -3.97 21.11 5.78
CA TYR A 24 -3.79 21.18 4.32
C TYR A 24 -4.85 20.40 3.53
N CYS A 25 -5.38 19.31 4.08
CA CYS A 25 -6.11 18.29 3.32
C CYS A 25 -7.60 18.22 3.68
N VAL A 26 -8.00 18.73 4.84
CA VAL A 26 -9.42 18.84 5.22
C VAL A 26 -10.03 20.10 4.61
N PRO A 27 -11.18 20.02 3.90
CA PRO A 27 -11.89 21.19 3.40
C PRO A 27 -12.16 22.22 4.51
N GLY A 28 -11.71 23.45 4.31
CA GLY A 28 -11.82 24.52 5.32
C GLY A 28 -10.65 24.59 6.31
N GLY A 29 -9.66 23.70 6.20
CA GLY A 29 -8.41 23.78 6.95
C GLY A 29 -7.66 25.10 6.69
N GLU A 30 -6.90 25.55 7.69
CA GLU A 30 -6.20 26.85 7.69
C GLU A 30 -5.33 27.06 6.44
N GLN A 31 -4.69 25.98 5.96
CA GLN A 31 -3.78 25.98 4.82
C GLN A 31 -4.32 25.17 3.64
N TYR A 32 -5.64 24.93 3.57
CA TYR A 32 -6.24 24.09 2.55
C TYR A 32 -5.82 24.50 1.14
N GLN A 33 -5.83 25.81 0.84
CA GLN A 33 -5.45 26.34 -0.49
C GLN A 33 -3.94 26.27 -0.79
N GLN A 34 -3.10 25.83 0.15
CA GLN A 34 -1.64 25.74 0.03
C GLN A 34 -1.16 24.28 -0.18
N ARG A 35 -2.08 23.32 -0.31
CA ARG A 35 -1.74 21.94 -0.69
C ARG A 35 -1.18 21.89 -2.12
N MET A 36 -0.25 20.97 -2.37
CA MET A 36 0.37 20.80 -3.70
C MET A 36 -0.59 20.13 -4.68
N VAL A 37 -1.36 19.16 -4.19
CA VAL A 37 -2.34 18.40 -4.96
C VAL A 37 -3.59 18.21 -4.12
N ALA A 38 -4.72 17.88 -4.78
CA ALA A 38 -5.97 17.64 -4.08
C ALA A 38 -5.89 16.40 -3.17
N GLN A 39 -5.30 15.33 -3.70
CA GLN A 39 -5.10 14.05 -3.02
C GLN A 39 -4.02 13.26 -3.76
N THR A 40 -3.24 12.47 -3.02
CA THR A 40 -2.33 11.47 -3.58
C THR A 40 -2.79 10.08 -3.14
N SER A 41 -3.38 9.30 -4.05
CA SER A 41 -3.73 7.91 -3.72
C SER A 41 -2.48 7.03 -3.84
N ILE A 42 -2.12 6.36 -2.75
CA ILE A 42 -0.99 5.43 -2.68
C ILE A 42 -1.53 4.03 -2.47
N ILE A 43 -1.41 3.18 -3.50
CA ILE A 43 -1.79 1.77 -3.44
C ILE A 43 -0.53 0.94 -3.22
N ALA A 44 -0.43 0.31 -2.05
CA ALA A 44 0.78 -0.36 -1.58
C ALA A 44 0.59 -1.89 -1.55
N PHE A 45 1.09 -2.57 -2.57
CA PHE A 45 1.09 -4.04 -2.63
C PHE A 45 2.25 -4.64 -1.81
N SER A 46 1.95 -5.63 -0.97
CA SER A 46 2.96 -6.36 -0.20
C SER A 46 2.60 -7.84 -0.06
N ASP A 47 3.56 -8.73 -0.32
CA ASP A 47 3.49 -10.13 0.05
C ASP A 47 4.06 -10.31 1.45
N PRO A 48 3.31 -10.86 2.42
CA PRO A 48 3.82 -11.17 3.75
C PRO A 48 5.09 -12.05 3.78
N ASN A 49 5.40 -12.76 2.69
CA ASN A 49 6.62 -13.57 2.55
C ASN A 49 7.78 -12.82 1.88
N ASP A 50 7.55 -11.59 1.41
CA ASP A 50 8.59 -10.72 0.86
C ASP A 50 9.23 -9.91 2.01
N LEU A 51 10.47 -10.25 2.33
CA LEU A 51 11.23 -9.59 3.40
C LEU A 51 11.55 -8.12 3.12
N LEU A 52 11.38 -7.66 1.88
CA LEU A 52 11.70 -6.29 1.46
C LEU A 52 10.44 -5.49 1.06
N SER A 53 9.25 -6.04 1.25
CA SER A 53 7.99 -5.31 1.05
C SER A 53 7.28 -5.08 2.38
N TYR A 54 6.81 -3.87 2.61
CA TYR A 54 6.16 -3.50 3.86
C TYR A 54 4.88 -2.72 3.60
N ALA A 55 3.83 -2.98 4.38
CA ALA A 55 2.69 -2.06 4.43
C ALA A 55 3.17 -0.66 4.86
N ILE A 56 2.47 0.38 4.45
CA ILE A 56 2.71 1.77 4.85
C ILE A 56 1.76 2.10 6.00
N PRO A 57 2.25 2.22 7.25
CA PRO A 57 1.42 2.61 8.38
C PRO A 57 0.98 4.08 8.27
N GLN A 58 -0.12 4.44 8.92
CA GLN A 58 -0.62 5.83 8.88
C GLN A 58 0.40 6.80 9.49
N GLN A 59 1.02 6.39 10.60
CA GLN A 59 2.11 7.13 11.25
C GLN A 59 3.34 7.35 10.35
N PHE A 60 3.60 6.47 9.38
CA PHE A 60 4.67 6.68 8.42
C PHE A 60 4.28 7.82 7.47
N ALA A 61 3.05 7.80 6.96
CA ALA A 61 2.53 8.86 6.09
C ALA A 61 2.64 10.23 6.75
N GLN A 62 2.21 10.32 8.02
CA GLN A 62 2.25 11.56 8.79
C GLN A 62 3.66 12.12 8.99
N ARG A 63 4.67 11.25 9.14
CA ARG A 63 6.03 11.65 9.54
C ARG A 63 7.05 11.68 8.41
N ARG A 64 6.77 10.98 7.31
CA ARG A 64 7.72 10.79 6.20
C ARG A 64 7.20 11.27 4.86
N LEU A 65 5.89 11.50 4.72
CA LEU A 65 5.32 12.12 3.53
C LEU A 65 4.97 13.57 3.81
N ASP A 66 5.15 14.43 2.81
CA ASP A 66 4.80 15.84 2.93
C ASP A 66 3.28 15.98 3.04
N SER A 67 2.80 16.65 4.09
CA SER A 67 1.37 16.81 4.35
C SER A 67 0.65 17.55 3.22
N ARG A 68 1.36 18.35 2.41
CA ARG A 68 0.79 19.04 1.24
C ARG A 68 0.43 18.09 0.10
N LEU A 69 0.86 16.82 0.17
CA LEU A 69 0.50 15.78 -0.80
C LEU A 69 -0.86 15.15 -0.54
N CYS A 70 -1.43 15.32 0.67
CA CYS A 70 -2.72 14.73 1.04
C CYS A 70 -2.80 13.25 0.67
N ALA A 71 -1.82 12.48 1.18
CA ALA A 71 -1.67 11.07 0.87
C ALA A 71 -2.77 10.23 1.54
N GLU A 72 -3.47 9.45 0.74
CA GLU A 72 -4.44 8.43 1.16
C GLU A 72 -3.88 7.06 0.79
N ILE A 73 -3.70 6.19 1.78
CA ILE A 73 -2.97 4.93 1.63
C ILE A 73 -3.94 3.76 1.68
N THR A 74 -3.86 2.90 0.67
CA THR A 74 -4.51 1.59 0.65
C THR A 74 -3.45 0.51 0.62
N ASN A 75 -3.32 -0.23 1.73
CA ASN A 75 -2.42 -1.37 1.82
C ASN A 75 -3.11 -2.64 1.29
N ILE A 76 -2.46 -3.33 0.36
CA ILE A 76 -2.94 -4.58 -0.22
C ILE A 76 -1.94 -5.69 0.13
N ASN A 77 -2.34 -6.55 1.08
CA ASN A 77 -1.57 -7.72 1.46
C ASN A 77 -1.96 -8.90 0.58
N ILE A 78 -1.03 -9.41 -0.24
CA ILE A 78 -1.32 -10.43 -1.23
C ILE A 78 -0.17 -11.43 -1.38
N ASN A 79 -0.45 -12.71 -1.19
CA ASN A 79 0.54 -13.76 -1.43
C ASN A 79 0.68 -14.03 -2.93
N VAL A 80 1.66 -13.40 -3.57
CA VAL A 80 2.02 -13.67 -4.97
C VAL A 80 2.89 -14.92 -5.07
N ALA A 81 3.66 -15.23 -4.02
CA ALA A 81 4.27 -16.54 -3.88
C ALA A 81 3.27 -17.56 -3.32
N HIS A 82 3.12 -18.68 -4.02
CA HIS A 82 2.35 -19.81 -3.51
C HIS A 82 2.97 -20.35 -2.21
N VAL A 83 2.13 -20.44 -1.18
CA VAL A 83 2.50 -21.05 0.09
C VAL A 83 2.22 -22.55 0.04
N ILE A 84 3.26 -23.35 0.22
CA ILE A 84 3.20 -24.82 0.22
C ILE A 84 3.41 -25.33 1.65
N ASP A 85 2.59 -26.29 2.08
CA ASP A 85 2.82 -27.01 3.35
C ASP A 85 3.79 -28.18 3.10
N LEU A 86 4.94 -28.15 3.78
CA LEU A 86 5.95 -29.18 3.71
C LEU A 86 5.62 -30.35 4.65
N PHE A 87 4.49 -31.03 4.40
CA PHE A 87 4.05 -32.23 5.13
C PHE A 87 4.23 -32.13 6.66
N GLY A 88 3.81 -31.01 7.26
CA GLY A 88 3.90 -30.77 8.71
C GLY A 88 5.23 -30.20 9.21
N MET A 89 6.20 -29.94 8.33
CA MET A 89 7.45 -29.25 8.65
C MET A 89 7.32 -27.72 8.59
N GLY A 90 6.16 -27.20 8.21
CA GLY A 90 5.85 -25.77 8.16
C GLY A 90 5.41 -25.29 6.78
N LYS A 91 5.03 -24.01 6.70
CA LYS A 91 4.66 -23.33 5.47
C LYS A 91 5.90 -22.73 4.80
N PHE A 92 6.07 -22.96 3.51
CA PHE A 92 7.16 -22.41 2.71
C PHE A 92 6.63 -21.60 1.54
N ALA A 93 7.26 -20.46 1.27
CA ALA A 93 7.05 -19.63 0.10
C ALA A 93 8.41 -19.25 -0.50
N ASN A 94 8.51 -19.20 -1.83
CA ASN A 94 9.75 -18.81 -2.49
C ASN A 94 9.98 -17.29 -2.32
N PRO A 95 11.05 -16.85 -1.64
CA PRO A 95 11.27 -15.43 -1.35
C PRO A 95 11.53 -14.60 -2.62
N LEU A 96 12.15 -15.18 -3.66
CA LEU A 96 12.35 -14.49 -4.93
C LEU A 96 11.01 -14.23 -5.61
N THR A 97 10.11 -15.22 -5.63
CA THR A 97 8.77 -15.07 -6.20
C THR A 97 7.94 -14.06 -5.42
N ALA A 98 8.03 -14.08 -4.08
CA ALA A 98 7.33 -13.12 -3.22
C ALA A 98 7.74 -11.68 -3.53
N HIS A 99 9.00 -11.49 -3.97
CA HIS A 99 9.55 -10.18 -4.29
C HIS A 99 9.25 -9.69 -5.71
N THR A 100 9.29 -10.58 -6.70
CA THR A 100 9.20 -10.18 -8.12
C THR A 100 7.84 -10.45 -8.74
N GLY A 101 7.06 -11.41 -8.23
CA GLY A 101 5.90 -11.98 -8.92
C GLY A 101 4.67 -11.10 -9.09
N TYR A 102 4.64 -9.90 -8.49
CA TYR A 102 3.49 -8.99 -8.53
C TYR A 102 3.06 -8.57 -9.94
N ASP A 103 3.97 -8.50 -10.90
CA ASP A 103 3.69 -8.10 -12.28
C ASP A 103 2.97 -9.18 -13.11
N SER A 104 2.97 -10.42 -12.60
CA SER A 104 2.38 -11.59 -13.25
C SER A 104 1.20 -12.18 -12.48
N ASP A 105 0.88 -11.64 -11.29
CA ASP A 105 -0.27 -12.09 -10.51
C ASP A 105 -1.56 -11.45 -11.06
N ASP A 106 -2.47 -12.28 -11.56
CA ASP A 106 -3.73 -11.83 -12.18
C ASP A 106 -4.57 -10.94 -11.26
N ARG A 107 -4.51 -11.15 -9.93
CA ARG A 107 -5.26 -10.33 -8.96
C ARG A 107 -4.64 -8.95 -8.84
N VAL A 108 -3.31 -8.86 -8.82
CA VAL A 108 -2.60 -7.56 -8.79
C VAL A 108 -2.90 -6.79 -10.07
N VAL A 109 -2.81 -7.44 -11.23
CA VAL A 109 -3.13 -6.83 -12.53
C VAL A 109 -4.58 -6.36 -12.55
N ALA A 110 -5.53 -7.18 -12.09
CA ALA A 110 -6.94 -6.83 -12.02
C ALA A 110 -7.20 -5.64 -11.08
N LEU A 111 -6.56 -5.59 -9.91
CA LEU A 111 -6.66 -4.48 -8.96
C LEU A 111 -6.14 -3.17 -9.57
N ILE A 112 -5.03 -3.21 -10.31
CA ILE A 112 -4.47 -2.03 -10.98
C ILE A 112 -5.38 -1.57 -12.12
N ALA A 113 -5.91 -2.50 -12.93
CA ALA A 113 -6.68 -2.17 -14.12
C ALA A 113 -8.11 -1.72 -13.81
N ASN A 114 -8.76 -2.39 -12.85
CA ASN A 114 -10.20 -2.29 -12.62
C ASN A 114 -10.58 -1.81 -11.21
N GLY A 115 -9.59 -1.60 -10.33
CA GLY A 115 -9.82 -1.15 -8.97
C GLY A 115 -10.54 -2.16 -8.08
N ILE A 116 -10.91 -1.71 -6.89
CA ILE A 116 -11.65 -2.47 -5.88
C ILE A 116 -12.91 -1.68 -5.49
N ASP A 117 -13.98 -2.40 -5.15
CA ASP A 117 -15.27 -1.82 -4.70
C ASP A 117 -15.93 -0.88 -5.73
N THR A 118 -15.89 -1.26 -7.01
CA THR A 118 -16.61 -0.56 -8.10
C THR A 118 -17.44 -1.52 -8.94
N GLU A 119 -18.34 -1.00 -9.78
CA GLU A 119 -19.09 -1.82 -10.75
C GLU A 119 -18.20 -2.52 -11.79
N HIS A 120 -16.92 -2.13 -11.89
CA HIS A 120 -15.95 -2.71 -12.81
C HIS A 120 -14.99 -3.70 -12.14
N THR A 121 -15.08 -3.90 -10.80
CA THR A 121 -14.18 -4.81 -10.09
C THR A 121 -14.27 -6.22 -10.67
N SER A 122 -13.11 -6.83 -10.90
CA SER A 122 -13.03 -8.14 -11.55
C SER A 122 -13.42 -9.28 -10.60
N ASP A 123 -14.05 -10.33 -11.13
CA ASP A 123 -14.50 -11.50 -10.34
C ASP A 123 -13.36 -12.13 -9.53
N ILE A 124 -12.15 -12.22 -10.09
CA ILE A 124 -11.00 -12.78 -9.38
C ILE A 124 -10.64 -12.01 -8.10
N VAL A 125 -10.95 -10.71 -8.04
CA VAL A 125 -10.73 -9.87 -6.85
C VAL A 125 -11.86 -10.10 -5.85
N THR A 126 -13.11 -10.09 -6.28
CA THR A 126 -14.27 -10.30 -5.38
C THR A 126 -14.31 -11.70 -4.79
N GLU A 127 -13.84 -12.71 -5.51
CA GLU A 127 -13.81 -14.11 -5.08
C GLU A 127 -12.63 -14.44 -4.15
N ARG A 128 -11.51 -13.71 -4.26
CA ARG A 128 -10.24 -14.11 -3.64
C ARG A 128 -9.61 -13.08 -2.70
N CYS A 129 -10.18 -11.88 -2.62
CA CYS A 129 -9.73 -10.83 -1.72
C CYS A 129 -10.84 -10.47 -0.74
N GLU A 130 -10.45 -10.07 0.47
CA GLU A 130 -11.34 -9.54 1.49
C GLU A 130 -10.89 -8.12 1.82
N TRP A 131 -11.85 -7.20 1.92
CA TRP A 131 -11.59 -5.85 2.39
C TRP A 131 -11.68 -5.80 3.90
N THR A 132 -10.70 -5.16 4.54
CA THR A 132 -10.76 -4.91 5.98
C THR A 132 -10.29 -3.50 6.27
N GLU A 133 -11.14 -2.75 6.95
CA GLU A 133 -10.79 -1.43 7.46
C GLU A 133 -10.11 -1.57 8.81
N TYR A 134 -8.94 -0.94 8.93
CA TYR A 134 -8.21 -0.86 10.19
C TYR A 134 -7.98 0.60 10.52
N VAL A 135 -8.20 0.96 11.79
CA VAL A 135 -7.79 2.23 12.36
C VAL A 135 -6.51 1.94 13.14
N ASP A 136 -5.38 2.50 12.69
CA ASP A 136 -4.07 2.50 13.37
C ASP A 136 -3.96 3.76 14.25
#